data_AF-A0A1J5SA45-F1
#
_entry.id   AF-A0A1J5SA45-F1
#
_cell.length_a   1.000
_cell.length_b   1.000
_cell.length_c   1.000
_cell.angle_alpha   90.00
_cell.angle_beta   90.00
_cell.angle_gamma   90.00
#
_symmetry.space_group_name_H-M   'P 1'
#
loop_
_entity.id
_entity.type
_entity.pdbx_description
1 polymer ?
#
loop_
_entity_poly.entity_id
_entity_poly.type
_entity_poly.pdbx_seq_one_letter_code
_entity_poly.pdbx_strand_id
1 'polypeptide(L)'
;MTTIAIREKLRNYISVADDKKVKAIYNLLEDEITETNEWWKDEKIITELERREKNYLNGTAKVFTLEQTVARAKQAVKKAKSK
;
A
#
# COMPACT_ATOMS: atom_id res chain seq x y z
N MET A 1 -6.87 -26.73 20.64
CA MET A 1 -7.84 -25.66 20.34
C MET A 1 -7.63 -25.24 18.89
N THR A 2 -8.68 -25.08 18.09
CA THR A 2 -8.52 -24.69 16.67
C THR A 2 -8.19 -23.19 16.57
N THR A 3 -7.54 -22.78 15.49
CA THR A 3 -7.24 -21.36 15.23
C THR A 3 -8.51 -20.50 15.18
N ILE A 4 -9.63 -21.07 14.71
CA ILE A 4 -10.95 -20.42 14.72
C ILE A 4 -11.38 -20.13 16.16
N ALA A 5 -11.31 -21.12 17.05
CA ALA A 5 -11.67 -20.94 18.46
C ALA A 5 -10.74 -19.96 19.20
N ILE A 6 -9.45 -19.89 18.83
CA ILE A 6 -8.52 -18.87 19.37
C ILE A 6 -8.96 -17.47 18.92
N ARG A 7 -9.28 -17.29 17.64
CA ARG A 7 -9.69 -16.00 17.06
C ARG A 7 -10.98 -15.47 17.69
N GLU A 8 -11.97 -16.33 17.89
CA GLU A 8 -13.22 -15.97 18.55
C GLU A 8 -12.99 -15.52 20.00
N LYS A 9 -12.16 -16.24 20.76
CA LYS A 9 -11.82 -15.86 22.13
C LYS A 9 -11.11 -14.51 22.21
N LEU A 10 -10.15 -14.25 21.33
CA LEU A 10 -9.45 -12.97 21.26
C LEU A 10 -10.41 -11.82 20.93
N ARG A 11 -11.32 -12.02 19.96
CA ARG A 11 -12.33 -11.02 19.58
C ARG A 11 -13.26 -10.69 20.75
N ASN A 12 -13.75 -11.71 21.45
CA ASN A 12 -14.63 -11.52 22.61
C ASN A 12 -13.89 -10.82 23.76
N TYR A 13 -12.65 -11.19 24.03
CA TYR A 13 -11.85 -10.54 25.06
C TYR A 13 -11.62 -9.05 24.76
N ILE A 14 -11.21 -8.71 23.54
CA ILE A 14 -10.99 -7.31 23.12
C ILE A 14 -12.27 -6.47 23.26
N SER A 15 -13.45 -7.06 23.02
CA SER A 15 -14.73 -6.31 23.12
C SER A 15 -15.13 -5.88 24.53
N VAL A 16 -14.57 -6.50 25.57
CA VAL A 16 -14.91 -6.21 26.99
C VAL A 16 -13.70 -5.79 27.81
N ALA A 17 -12.49 -5.83 27.24
CA ALA A 17 -11.28 -5.43 27.93
C ALA A 17 -11.27 -3.91 28.17
N ASP A 18 -10.69 -3.50 29.30
CA ASP A 18 -10.48 -2.08 29.58
C ASP A 18 -9.48 -1.44 28.60
N ASP A 19 -9.63 -0.13 28.41
CA ASP A 19 -8.84 0.65 27.45
C ASP A 19 -7.33 0.48 27.65
N LYS A 20 -6.86 0.33 28.89
CA LYS A 20 -5.43 0.18 29.19
C LYS A 20 -4.90 -1.13 28.60
N LYS A 21 -5.64 -2.23 28.74
CA LYS A 21 -5.29 -3.53 28.15
C LYS A 21 -5.41 -3.52 26.64
N VAL A 22 -6.47 -2.92 26.09
CA VAL A 22 -6.63 -2.78 24.64
C VAL A 22 -5.46 -2.01 24.04
N LYS A 23 -5.05 -0.90 24.66
CA LYS A 23 -3.93 -0.08 24.20
C LYS A 23 -2.59 -0.81 24.31
N ALA A 24 -2.38 -1.60 25.36
CA ALA A 24 -1.19 -2.44 25.49
C ALA A 24 -1.11 -3.51 24.38
N ILE A 25 -2.25 -4.14 24.04
CA ILE A 25 -2.33 -5.13 22.95
C ILE A 25 -2.11 -4.45 21.59
N TYR A 26 -2.71 -3.29 21.38
CA TYR A 26 -2.48 -2.50 20.18
C TYR A 26 -1.01 -2.15 20.02
N ASN A 27 -0.36 -1.58 21.03
CA ASN A 27 1.07 -1.24 20.97
C ASN A 27 1.97 -2.46 20.74
N LEU A 28 1.58 -3.65 21.22
CA LEU A 28 2.34 -4.88 21.00
C LEU A 28 2.27 -5.35 19.54
N LEU A 29 1.14 -5.11 18.89
CA LEU A 29 0.82 -5.61 17.55
C LEU A 29 0.70 -4.49 16.52
N GLU A 30 1.10 -3.26 16.87
CA GLU A 30 0.80 -2.06 16.10
C GLU A 30 1.40 -2.18 14.70
N ASP A 31 2.64 -2.64 14.61
CA ASP A 31 3.34 -2.84 13.33
C ASP A 31 2.65 -3.90 12.46
N GLU A 32 2.14 -4.98 13.04
CA GLU A 32 1.43 -6.05 12.32
C GLU A 32 0.00 -5.63 11.92
N ILE A 33 -0.68 -4.83 12.75
CA ILE A 33 -2.01 -4.28 12.47
C ILE A 33 -1.92 -3.17 11.40
N THR A 34 -0.83 -2.41 11.46
CA THR A 34 -0.54 -1.27 10.59
C THR A 34 0.34 -1.66 9.42
N GLU A 35 0.51 -2.96 9.11
CA GLU A 35 1.05 -3.43 7.82
C GLU A 35 0.09 -3.02 6.69
N THR A 36 0.12 -1.72 6.39
CA THR A 36 -0.41 -1.09 5.21
C THR A 36 0.44 -1.57 4.06
N ASN A 37 -0.05 -2.58 3.33
CA ASN A 37 0.39 -3.00 2.00
C ASN A 37 1.81 -2.52 1.68
N GLU A 38 2.80 -3.14 2.33
CA GLU A 38 4.20 -2.73 2.26
C GLU A 38 4.73 -3.03 0.87
N TRP A 39 4.34 -2.20 -0.08
CA TRP A 39 4.64 -2.35 -1.51
C TRP A 39 6.16 -2.39 -1.74
N TRP A 40 6.96 -1.85 -0.82
CA TRP A 40 8.41 -1.91 -0.85
C TRP A 40 8.98 -3.29 -0.48
N LYS A 41 8.17 -4.19 0.10
CA LYS A 41 8.50 -5.61 0.27
C LYS A 41 8.07 -6.48 -0.93
N ASP A 42 7.30 -5.94 -1.88
CA ASP A 42 6.93 -6.67 -3.11
C ASP A 42 8.10 -6.61 -4.10
N GLU A 43 8.79 -7.75 -4.24
CA GLU A 43 9.93 -7.93 -5.14
C GLU A 43 9.61 -7.55 -6.59
N LYS A 44 8.38 -7.78 -7.07
CA LYS A 44 7.99 -7.42 -8.44
C LYS A 44 7.91 -5.90 -8.60
N ILE A 45 7.42 -5.21 -7.59
CA ILE A 45 7.35 -3.74 -7.60
C ILE A 45 8.76 -3.16 -7.55
N ILE A 46 9.61 -3.65 -6.65
CA ILE A 46 11.00 -3.20 -6.53
C ILE A 46 11.77 -3.44 -7.83
N THR A 47 11.70 -4.64 -8.40
CA THR A 47 12.38 -4.98 -9.67
C THR A 47 11.95 -4.06 -10.82
N GLU A 48 10.66 -3.72 -10.92
CA GLU A 48 10.18 -2.80 -11.95
C GLU A 48 10.68 -1.37 -11.71
N LEU A 49 10.74 -0.91 -10.45
CA LEU A 49 11.27 0.40 -10.11
C LEU A 49 12.76 0.51 -10.44
N GLU A 50 13.58 -0.47 -10.06
CA GLU A 50 15.01 -0.54 -10.40
C GLU A 50 15.22 -0.54 -11.93
N ARG A 51 14.41 -1.28 -12.68
CA ARG A 51 14.45 -1.28 -14.15
C ARG A 51 14.14 0.10 -14.72
N ARG A 52 13.14 0.81 -14.18
CA ARG A 52 12.76 2.16 -14.62
C ARG A 52 13.84 3.18 -14.29
N GLU A 53 14.42 3.11 -13.09
CA GLU A 53 15.55 3.94 -12.68
C GLU A 53 16.73 3.75 -13.62
N LYS A 54 17.15 2.50 -13.88
CA LYS A 54 18.24 2.20 -14.80
C LYS A 54 17.99 2.77 -16.20
N ASN A 55 16.77 2.64 -16.72
CA ASN A 55 16.44 3.22 -18.03
C ASN A 55 16.49 4.75 -18.02
N TYR A 56 16.09 5.39 -16.92
CA TYR A 56 16.16 6.83 -16.77
C TYR A 56 17.61 7.32 -16.74
N LEU A 57 18.44 6.70 -15.90
CA LEU A 57 19.87 7.04 -15.78
C LEU A 57 20.64 6.79 -17.08
N ASN A 58 20.28 5.75 -17.84
CA ASN A 58 20.89 5.44 -19.13
C ASN A 58 20.30 6.25 -20.30
N GLY A 59 19.34 7.14 -20.05
CA GLY A 59 18.69 7.95 -21.10
C GLY A 59 17.82 7.15 -22.09
N THR A 60 17.51 5.89 -21.80
CA THR A 60 16.65 5.04 -22.63
C THR A 60 15.18 5.16 -22.23
N ALA A 61 14.88 5.74 -21.06
CA ALA A 61 13.52 6.00 -20.64
C ALA A 61 12.88 7.10 -21.50
N LYS A 62 11.63 6.86 -21.91
CA LYS A 62 10.80 7.89 -22.51
C LYS A 62 10.35 8.88 -21.43
N VAL A 63 10.95 10.06 -21.44
CA VAL A 63 10.60 11.18 -20.54
C VAL A 63 9.72 12.19 -21.25
N PHE A 64 9.01 12.99 -20.47
CA PHE A 64 8.11 14.03 -20.98
C PHE A 64 8.31 15.31 -20.19
N THR A 65 8.15 16.46 -20.86
CA THR A 65 8.06 17.72 -20.15
C THR A 65 6.77 17.78 -19.33
N LEU A 66 6.73 18.74 -18.40
CA LEU A 66 5.51 19.00 -17.64
C LEU A 66 4.34 19.36 -18.57
N GLU A 67 4.55 20.18 -19.60
CA GLU A 67 3.46 20.54 -20.52
C GLU A 67 2.92 19.32 -21.27
N GLN A 68 3.81 18.46 -21.77
CA GLN A 68 3.44 17.21 -22.44
C GLN A 68 2.65 16.28 -21.52
N THR A 69 3.06 16.20 -20.26
CA THR A 69 2.39 15.37 -19.24
C THR A 69 0.98 15.90 -18.95
N VAL A 70 0.85 17.21 -18.73
CA VAL A 70 -0.45 17.87 -18.49
C VAL A 70 -1.38 17.73 -19.69
N ALA A 71 -0.87 17.92 -20.92
CA ALA A 71 -1.66 17.78 -22.14
C ALA A 71 -2.24 16.37 -22.28
N ARG A 72 -1.43 15.33 -22.01
CA ARG A 72 -1.87 13.93 -22.02
C ARG A 72 -2.93 13.66 -20.95
N ALA A 73 -2.72 14.15 -19.73
CA ALA A 73 -3.69 13.98 -18.64
C ALA A 73 -5.05 14.60 -19.00
N LYS A 74 -5.06 15.83 -19.54
CA LYS A 74 -6.28 16.49 -20.02
C LYS A 74 -6.98 15.68 -21.12
N GLN A 75 -6.23 15.14 -22.07
CA GLN A 75 -6.79 14.31 -23.14
C GLN A 75 -7.42 13.02 -22.60
N ALA A 76 -6.77 12.36 -21.63
CA ALA A 76 -7.29 11.16 -20.98
C ALA A 76 -8.62 11.44 -20.25
N VAL A 77 -8.69 12.53 -19.49
CA VAL A 77 -9.93 12.97 -18.82
C VAL A 77 -11.03 13.27 -19.82
N LYS A 78 -10.74 13.96 -20.92
CA LYS A 78 -11.72 14.23 -21.98
C LYS A 78 -12.28 12.94 -22.56
N LYS A 79 -11.43 11.97 -22.89
CA LYS A 79 -11.84 10.65 -23.42
C LYS A 79 -12.71 9.87 -22.44
N ALA A 80 -12.36 9.89 -21.14
CA ALA A 80 -13.13 9.20 -20.11
C ALA A 80 -14.55 9.78 -19.95
N LYS A 81 -14.71 11.10 -20.12
CA LYS A 81 -16.02 11.78 -20.07
C LYS A 81 -16.88 11.62 -21.34
N SER A 82 -16.28 11.15 -22.44
CA SER A 82 -16.98 10.92 -23.70
C SER A 82 -17.42 9.47 -23.89
N LYS A 83 -17.16 8.61 -22.90
CA LYS A 83 -17.75 7.27 -22.75
C LYS A 83 -18.93 7.35 -21.79
#